data_AF-A0A7Y2EKT4-F1
#
_entry.id   AF-A0A7Y2EKT4-F1
#
_cell.length_a   1.000
_cell.length_b   1.000
_cell.length_c   1.000
_cell.angle_alpha   90.00
_cell.angle_beta   90.00
_cell.angle_gamma   90.00
#
_symmetry.space_group_name_H-M   'P 1'
#
loop_
_entity.id
_entity.type
_entity.pdbx_description
1 polymer ?
#
loop_
_entity_poly.entity_id
_entity_poly.type
_entity_poly.pdbx_seq_one_letter_code
_entity_poly.pdbx_strand_id
1 'polypeptide(L)'
;MKKLIFVFLFLVSTLYSNAQETKDPLLQEVQLGIEMEIGHPESSTYNYIEFPRPNFIIKRGGIANFNRVPGTKVVVVAFKEKKDGTRWVRLKRADGKRFFGSHPSVMADLNKALSSGELQSI
;
A
#
# COMPACT_ATOMS: atom_id res chain seq x y z
N MET A 1 -27.21 -2.31 -50.94
CA MET A 1 -27.47 -3.29 -49.85
C MET A 1 -26.18 -3.79 -49.19
N LYS A 2 -25.21 -4.38 -49.91
CA LYS A 2 -23.98 -4.96 -49.31
C LYS A 2 -23.08 -3.97 -48.55
N LYS A 3 -23.03 -2.69 -48.96
CA LYS A 3 -22.23 -1.64 -48.28
C LYS A 3 -22.81 -1.20 -46.93
N LEU A 4 -24.12 -1.32 -46.72
CA LEU A 4 -24.78 -0.97 -45.46
C LEU A 4 -24.53 -2.03 -44.37
N ILE A 5 -24.35 -3.29 -44.77
CA ILE A 5 -24.06 -4.41 -43.85
C ILE A 5 -22.70 -4.22 -43.15
N PHE A 6 -21.70 -3.73 -43.88
CA PHE A 6 -20.37 -3.46 -43.30
C PHE A 6 -20.36 -2.30 -42.29
N VAL A 7 -21.20 -1.27 -42.51
CA VAL A 7 -21.33 -0.13 -41.59
C VAL A 7 -22.02 -0.55 -40.29
N PHE A 8 -23.03 -1.42 -40.38
CA PHE A 8 -23.71 -1.95 -39.21
C PHE A 8 -22.80 -2.86 -38.36
N LEU A 9 -21.93 -3.65 -39.02
CA LEU A 9 -20.97 -4.52 -38.32
C LEU A 9 -19.92 -3.73 -37.52
N PHE A 10 -19.51 -2.56 -38.01
CA PHE A 10 -18.54 -1.69 -37.32
C PHE A 10 -19.16 -0.97 -36.11
N LEU A 11 -20.46 -0.69 -36.13
CA LEU A 11 -21.17 0.00 -35.04
C LEU A 11 -21.38 -0.88 -33.80
N VAL A 12 -21.43 -2.21 -33.97
CA VAL A 12 -21.62 -3.17 -32.86
C VAL A 12 -20.32 -3.41 -32.10
N SER A 13 -19.16 -3.29 -32.75
CA SER A 13 -17.85 -3.51 -32.14
C SER A 13 -17.41 -2.42 -31.14
N THR A 14 -18.00 -1.22 -31.16
CA THR A 14 -17.60 -0.12 -30.26
C THR A 14 -18.28 -0.18 -28.89
N LEU A 15 -19.28 -1.06 -28.69
CA LEU A 15 -20.00 -1.19 -27.42
C LEU A 15 -19.30 -2.08 -26.39
N TYR A 16 -18.19 -2.73 -26.74
CA TYR A 16 -17.46 -3.66 -25.85
C TYR A 16 -16.15 -3.09 -25.28
N SER A 17 -15.80 -1.84 -25.59
CA SER A 17 -14.62 -1.19 -25.02
C SER A 17 -14.90 -0.56 -23.66
N ASN A 18 -15.30 -1.38 -22.67
CA ASN A 18 -15.12 -1.02 -21.27
C ASN A 18 -13.70 -1.45 -20.89
N ALA A 19 -12.72 -0.59 -21.13
CA ALA A 19 -11.43 -0.71 -20.46
C ALA A 19 -11.65 -0.35 -18.98
N GLN A 20 -12.16 -1.30 -18.21
CA GLN A 20 -12.09 -1.21 -16.75
C GLN A 20 -10.61 -1.35 -16.40
N GLU A 21 -9.99 -0.21 -16.16
CA GLU A 21 -8.71 -0.10 -15.48
C GLU A 21 -8.85 -0.92 -14.19
N THR A 22 -8.31 -2.14 -14.17
CA THR A 22 -8.27 -3.02 -12.99
C THR A 22 -7.33 -2.41 -11.97
N LYS A 23 -7.76 -1.33 -11.34
CA LYS A 23 -7.19 -0.85 -10.09
C LYS A 23 -7.89 -1.66 -9.01
N ASP A 24 -7.12 -2.54 -8.37
CA ASP A 24 -7.58 -3.39 -7.26
C ASP A 24 -8.54 -2.61 -6.34
N PRO A 25 -9.75 -3.12 -6.05
CA PRO A 25 -10.73 -2.43 -5.21
C PRO A 25 -10.14 -2.01 -3.85
N LEU A 26 -9.22 -2.84 -3.32
CA LEU A 26 -8.48 -2.59 -2.09
C LEU A 26 -7.64 -1.30 -2.13
N LEU A 27 -7.18 -0.87 -3.30
CA LEU A 27 -6.35 0.35 -3.45
C LEU A 27 -7.16 1.64 -3.46
N GLN A 28 -8.44 1.57 -3.88
CA GLN A 28 -9.35 2.71 -3.84
C GLN A 28 -9.84 3.00 -2.42
N GLU A 29 -9.94 1.97 -1.58
CA GLU A 29 -10.50 2.09 -0.24
C GLU A 29 -9.53 2.73 0.76
N VAL A 30 -8.21 2.71 0.51
CA VAL A 30 -7.23 3.31 1.41
C VAL A 30 -7.25 4.84 1.29
N GLN A 31 -7.97 5.46 2.24
CA GLN A 31 -8.07 6.90 2.46
C GLN A 31 -7.16 7.36 3.62
N LEU A 32 -6.99 8.67 3.75
CA LEU A 32 -6.30 9.26 4.91
C LEU A 32 -7.10 8.98 6.18
N GLY A 33 -6.41 8.59 7.25
CA GLY A 33 -7.02 8.36 8.56
C GLY A 33 -7.57 6.95 8.79
N ILE A 34 -7.50 6.05 7.80
CA ILE A 34 -7.89 4.65 8.00
C ILE A 34 -6.88 3.92 8.87
N GLU A 35 -7.40 3.10 9.79
CA GLU A 35 -6.64 2.15 10.59
C GLU A 35 -6.41 0.85 9.80
N MET A 36 -5.18 0.35 9.86
CA MET A 36 -4.72 -0.89 9.26
C MET A 36 -3.83 -1.62 10.26
N GLU A 37 -3.49 -2.86 9.97
CA GLU A 37 -2.60 -3.68 10.77
C GLU A 37 -1.34 -4.04 9.99
N ILE A 38 -0.19 -4.00 10.66
CA ILE A 38 1.05 -4.54 10.10
C ILE A 38 1.03 -6.06 10.26
N GLY A 39 1.04 -6.78 9.14
CA GLY A 39 1.10 -8.23 9.12
C GLY A 39 2.52 -8.77 9.25
N HIS A 40 2.65 -10.08 9.00
CA HIS A 40 3.95 -10.74 8.93
C HIS A 40 4.55 -10.61 7.52
N PRO A 41 5.85 -10.36 7.39
CA PRO A 41 6.50 -10.43 6.08
C PRO A 41 6.56 -11.88 5.59
N GLU A 42 6.37 -12.09 4.29
CA GLU A 42 6.60 -13.41 3.67
C GLU A 42 8.08 -13.81 3.69
N SER A 43 8.97 -12.81 3.74
CA SER A 43 10.41 -13.01 3.82
C SER A 43 10.93 -12.83 5.26
N SER A 44 12.22 -13.09 5.49
CA SER A 44 12.85 -12.86 6.80
C SER A 44 12.80 -11.39 7.28
N THR A 45 12.53 -10.46 6.36
CA THR A 45 12.48 -9.02 6.61
C THR A 45 11.31 -8.36 5.88
N TYR A 46 10.92 -7.17 6.34
CA TYR A 46 9.97 -6.35 5.60
C TYR A 46 10.63 -5.73 4.38
N ASN A 47 10.01 -5.90 3.21
CA ASN A 47 10.51 -5.40 1.93
C ASN A 47 9.71 -4.21 1.44
N TYR A 48 8.43 -4.13 1.79
CA TYR A 48 7.50 -3.12 1.29
C TYR A 48 7.11 -2.08 2.35
N ILE A 49 7.38 -2.37 3.63
CA ILE A 49 7.42 -1.38 4.71
C ILE A 49 8.88 -1.02 5.03
N GLU A 50 9.25 0.24 4.79
CA GLU A 50 10.59 0.76 5.05
C GLU A 50 10.80 1.01 6.55
N PHE A 51 11.26 -0.02 7.24
CA PHE A 51 11.77 0.15 8.60
C PHE A 51 13.23 0.65 8.59
N PRO A 52 13.61 1.51 9.55
CA PRO A 52 15.00 1.93 9.71
C PRO A 52 15.88 0.72 10.06
N ARG A 53 17.13 0.73 9.59
CA ARG A 53 18.08 -0.35 9.92
C ARG A 53 18.34 -0.38 11.44
N PRO A 54 18.65 -1.55 12.04
CA PRO A 54 18.90 -1.68 13.47
C PRO A 54 19.86 -0.64 14.04
N ASN A 55 20.96 -0.36 13.34
CA ASN A 55 21.95 0.64 13.77
C ASN A 55 21.38 2.06 13.86
N PHE A 56 20.47 2.46 12.96
CA PHE A 56 19.82 3.77 13.03
C PHE A 56 18.81 3.85 14.17
N ILE A 57 18.12 2.74 14.45
CA ILE A 57 17.22 2.63 15.60
C ILE A 57 18.01 2.82 16.91
N ILE A 58 19.10 2.07 17.08
CA ILE A 58 19.93 2.09 18.29
C ILE A 58 20.61 3.44 18.48
N LYS A 59 21.18 4.04 17.42
CA LYS A 59 21.81 5.38 17.48
C LYS A 59 20.84 6.50 17.90
N ARG A 60 19.53 6.32 17.71
CA ARG A 60 18.48 7.24 18.17
C ARG A 60 17.87 6.84 19.53
N GLY A 61 18.47 5.88 20.24
CA GLY A 61 17.99 5.41 21.55
C GLY A 61 16.77 4.48 21.49
N GLY A 62 16.47 3.92 20.32
CA GLY A 62 15.39 2.95 20.14
C GLY A 62 15.84 1.50 20.34
N ILE A 63 14.87 0.58 20.38
CA ILE A 63 15.11 -0.87 20.49
C ILE A 63 14.69 -1.55 19.18
N ALA A 64 15.65 -2.15 18.48
CA ALA A 64 15.46 -2.80 17.18
C ALA A 64 14.81 -4.19 17.30
N ASN A 65 13.62 -4.26 17.89
CA ASN A 65 12.86 -5.51 18.05
C ASN A 65 11.78 -5.63 16.95
N PHE A 66 12.12 -6.30 15.86
CA PHE A 66 11.23 -6.52 14.72
C PHE A 66 10.13 -7.57 15.01
N ASN A 67 10.34 -8.46 15.97
CA ASN A 67 9.36 -9.48 16.35
C ASN A 67 8.08 -8.88 16.97
N ARG A 68 8.12 -7.60 17.39
CA ARG A 68 6.98 -6.86 17.96
C ARG A 68 6.23 -5.99 16.94
N VAL A 69 6.67 -6.00 15.69
CA VAL A 69 6.09 -5.20 14.61
C VAL A 69 4.79 -5.82 14.10
N PRO A 70 4.70 -7.14 13.82
CA PRO A 70 3.43 -7.75 13.44
C PRO A 70 2.35 -7.52 14.49
N GLY A 71 1.10 -7.33 14.06
CA GLY A 71 -0.04 -7.01 14.92
C GLY A 71 -0.12 -5.55 15.36
N THR A 72 0.81 -4.69 14.94
CA THR A 72 0.77 -3.27 15.27
C THR A 72 -0.28 -2.56 14.41
N LYS A 73 -1.29 -1.97 15.06
CA LYS A 73 -2.25 -1.07 14.41
C LYS A 73 -1.60 0.26 14.01
N VAL A 74 -1.86 0.69 12.78
CA VAL A 74 -1.29 1.88 12.15
C VAL A 74 -2.36 2.68 11.42
N VAL A 75 -2.14 3.99 11.31
CA VAL A 75 -3.01 4.93 10.61
C VAL A 75 -2.26 5.53 9.43
N VAL A 76 -2.93 5.65 8.28
CA VAL A 76 -2.40 6.37 7.12
C VAL A 76 -2.49 7.87 7.35
N VAL A 77 -1.34 8.54 7.41
CA VAL A 77 -1.29 10.00 7.68
C VAL A 77 -0.94 10.84 6.47
N ALA A 78 -0.35 10.24 5.43
CA ALA A 78 -0.04 10.94 4.19
C ALA A 78 0.11 9.95 3.04
N PHE A 79 -0.21 10.42 1.83
CA PHE A 79 0.12 9.74 0.58
C PHE A 79 1.27 10.47 -0.11
N LYS A 80 2.10 9.71 -0.82
CA LYS A 80 3.14 10.21 -1.70
C LYS A 80 3.12 9.39 -2.98
N GLU A 81 2.68 10.00 -4.06
CA GLU A 81 2.76 9.40 -5.38
C GLU A 81 4.13 9.65 -5.99
N LYS A 82 4.74 8.61 -6.55
CA LYS A 82 5.95 8.72 -7.37
C LYS A 82 5.56 8.88 -8.83
N LYS A 83 6.45 9.46 -9.63
CA LYS A 83 6.26 9.65 -11.08
C LYS A 83 6.02 8.32 -11.82
N ASP A 84 6.47 7.21 -11.26
CA ASP A 84 6.34 5.85 -11.81
C ASP A 84 4.95 5.23 -11.52
N GLY A 85 4.01 5.98 -10.94
CA GLY A 85 2.68 5.49 -10.57
C GLY A 85 2.63 4.69 -9.27
N THR A 86 3.76 4.51 -8.58
CA THR A 86 3.79 3.83 -7.27
C THR A 86 3.22 4.75 -6.18
N ARG A 87 2.25 4.23 -5.42
CA ARG A 87 1.61 4.95 -4.30
C ARG A 87 2.26 4.56 -2.98
N TRP A 88 3.00 5.50 -2.40
CA TRP A 88 3.60 5.32 -1.09
C TRP A 88 2.73 5.95 -0.01
N VAL A 89 2.64 5.30 1.14
CA VAL A 89 1.91 5.79 2.31
C VAL A 89 2.86 6.04 3.47
N ARG A 90 2.58 7.08 4.24
CA ARG A 90 3.20 7.31 5.55
C ARG A 90 2.28 6.75 6.63
N LEU A 91 2.83 5.88 7.44
CA LEU A 91 2.13 5.19 8.53
C LEU A 91 2.60 5.71 9.88
N LYS A 92 1.67 5.92 10.80
CA LYS A 92 1.94 6.15 12.23
C LYS A 92 1.26 5.05 13.04
N ARG A 93 1.78 4.70 14.21
CA ARG A 93 1.07 3.77 15.10
C ARG A 93 -0.21 4.42 15.60
N ALA A 94 -1.31 3.67 15.59
CA ALA A 94 -2.61 4.13 16.08
C ALA A 94 -2.57 4.46 17.59
N ASP A 95 -1.71 3.76 18.34
CA ASP A 95 -1.50 3.99 19.78
C ASP A 95 -0.71 5.28 20.13
N GLY A 96 -0.35 6.10 19.12
CA GLY A 96 0.41 7.33 19.29
C GLY A 96 1.89 7.14 19.68
N LYS A 97 2.35 5.89 19.87
CA LYS A 97 3.75 5.60 20.17
C LYS A 97 4.61 5.69 18.91
N ARG A 98 5.92 5.73 19.11
CA ARG A 98 6.91 5.70 18.03
C ARG A 98 7.27 4.26 17.68
N PHE A 99 7.50 3.98 16.41
CA PHE A 99 8.13 2.74 15.96
C PHE A 99 9.52 2.60 16.59
N PHE A 100 9.78 1.42 17.15
CA PHE A 100 11.01 1.10 17.86
C PHE A 100 11.38 2.10 18.98
N GLY A 101 10.40 2.86 19.50
CA GLY A 101 10.60 3.89 20.52
C GLY A 101 11.16 5.23 20.02
N SER A 102 11.74 5.29 18.81
CA SER A 102 12.46 6.47 18.31
C SER A 102 11.92 7.05 17.00
N HIS A 103 11.25 6.26 16.16
CA HIS A 103 10.82 6.68 14.82
C HIS A 103 9.32 7.00 14.79
N PRO A 104 8.90 8.25 14.52
CA PRO A 104 7.49 8.65 14.64
C PRO A 104 6.60 8.10 13.55
N SER A 105 7.15 7.77 12.38
CA SER A 105 6.42 7.25 11.23
C SER A 105 7.35 6.43 10.35
N VAL A 106 6.76 5.54 9.56
CA VAL A 106 7.44 4.76 8.52
C VAL A 106 6.74 4.95 7.19
N MET A 107 7.42 4.60 6.11
CA MET A 107 6.86 4.64 4.76
C MET A 107 6.62 3.23 4.25
N ALA A 108 5.58 3.03 3.46
CA ALA A 108 5.29 1.75 2.83
C ALA A 108 4.81 1.94 1.39
N ASP A 109 5.17 1.00 0.52
CA ASP A 109 4.57 0.86 -0.81
C ASP A 109 3.21 0.20 -0.65
N LEU A 110 2.13 0.97 -0.85
CA LEU A 110 0.78 0.52 -0.52
C LEU A 110 0.39 -0.75 -1.29
N ASN A 111 0.63 -0.73 -2.60
CA ASN A 111 0.18 -1.79 -3.48
C ASN A 111 0.90 -3.09 -3.15
N LYS A 112 2.22 -3.02 -2.95
CA LYS A 112 3.03 -4.20 -2.69
C LYS A 112 2.84 -4.72 -1.26
N ALA A 113 2.75 -3.83 -0.28
CA ALA A 113 2.57 -4.23 1.12
C ALA A 113 1.22 -4.91 1.35
N LEU A 114 0.15 -4.48 0.65
CA LEU A 114 -1.14 -5.17 0.66
C LEU A 114 -1.03 -6.54 -0.02
N SER A 115 -0.40 -6.60 -1.21
CA SER A 115 -0.26 -7.87 -1.95
C SER A 115 0.58 -8.92 -1.22
N SER A 116 1.59 -8.50 -0.46
CA SER A 116 2.48 -9.40 0.28
C SER A 116 1.98 -9.72 1.70
N GLY A 117 0.83 -9.18 2.11
CA GLY A 117 0.32 -9.31 3.47
C GLY A 117 1.14 -8.62 4.57
N GLU A 118 2.13 -7.78 4.21
CA GLU A 118 2.87 -6.95 5.17
C GLU A 118 1.96 -5.87 5.78
N LEU A 119 0.93 -5.46 5.04
CA LEU A 119 -0.11 -4.53 5.47
C LEU A 119 -1.48 -5.17 5.22
N GLN A 120 -2.37 -5.07 6.21
CA GLN A 120 -3.69 -5.70 6.17
C GLN A 120 -4.74 -4.69 6.61
N SER A 121 -5.88 -4.68 5.93
CA SER A 121 -7.08 -3.99 6.42
C SER A 121 -7.64 -4.74 7.63
N ILE A 122 -8.08 -4.00 8.65
CA ILE A 122 -8.74 -4.54 9.85
C ILE A 122 -10.24 -4.73 9.58
#